data_AF-A0A5Z3J8U5-F1
#
_entry.id   AF-A0A5Z3J8U5-F1
#
_cell.length_a   1.000
_cell.length_b   1.000
_cell.length_c   1.000
_cell.angle_alpha   90.00
_cell.angle_beta   90.00
_cell.angle_gamma   90.00
#
_symmetry.space_group_name_H-M   'P 1'
#
loop_
_entity.id
_entity.type
_entity.pdbx_description
1 polymer ?
#
loop_
_entity_poly.entity_id
_entity_poly.type
_entity_poly.pdbx_seq_one_letter_code
_entity_poly.pdbx_strand_id
1 'polypeptide(L)'
;MYDKKLTTIYLENITKLEAQSASERDEVLLNGVKKSLEDVLKNNPEETLISSHNKEKGHLWFDFYRNLFLLKGSDVFLEAGKPGCHHLQPGGGCIYLDADMLLTDKLGTLYLPDGIAIHVSRKDNHVSLENGIIAVNRSEHPALIKGLEIMHSKPYGDPYNDWLSKGLRHYFDGSHIQDYDAFCDFIEFKHENIIMNTSSLTASSWR
;
A
#
# COMPACT_ATOMS: atom_id res chain seq x y z
N MET A 1 15.55 2.38 4.98
CA MET A 1 14.82 2.00 6.20
C MET A 1 13.70 1.00 5.94
N TYR A 2 12.86 1.19 4.90
CA TYR A 2 11.74 0.29 4.59
C TYR A 2 12.06 -0.83 3.56
N ASP A 3 13.33 -1.00 3.23
CA ASP A 3 13.76 -1.94 2.19
C ASP A 3 14.06 -3.34 2.76
N LYS A 4 13.98 -4.36 1.90
CA LYS A 4 14.37 -5.74 2.24
C LYS A 4 14.88 -6.46 1.01
N LYS A 5 15.95 -7.26 1.16
CA LYS A 5 16.54 -8.05 0.06
C LYS A 5 15.54 -9.11 -0.42
N LEU A 6 15.38 -9.27 -1.73
CA LEU A 6 14.51 -10.31 -2.30
C LEU A 6 15.02 -11.70 -1.97
N THR A 7 16.34 -11.90 -1.95
CA THR A 7 16.97 -13.16 -1.55
C THR A 7 16.56 -13.58 -0.13
N THR A 8 16.48 -12.63 0.81
CA THR A 8 15.99 -12.89 2.17
C THR A 8 14.52 -13.32 2.17
N ILE A 9 13.65 -12.58 1.46
CA ILE A 9 12.22 -12.90 1.38
C ILE A 9 12.00 -14.29 0.78
N TYR A 10 12.70 -14.63 -0.29
CA TYR A 10 12.56 -15.93 -0.96
C TYR A 10 13.06 -17.07 -0.10
N LEU A 11 14.22 -16.93 0.55
CA LEU A 11 14.75 -17.96 1.44
C LEU A 11 13.82 -18.20 2.65
N GLU A 12 13.30 -17.14 3.28
CA GLU A 12 12.32 -17.26 4.36
C GLU A 12 11.06 -18.04 3.93
N ASN A 13 10.54 -17.75 2.73
CA ASN A 13 9.37 -18.44 2.18
C ASN A 13 9.65 -19.89 1.81
N ILE A 14 10.81 -20.18 1.20
CA ILE A 14 11.23 -21.56 0.89
C ILE A 14 11.33 -22.37 2.17
N THR A 15 12.01 -21.85 3.20
CA THR A 15 12.13 -22.53 4.49
C THR A 15 10.76 -22.77 5.14
N LYS A 16 9.87 -21.77 5.11
CA LYS A 16 8.52 -21.90 5.65
C LYS A 16 7.69 -22.97 4.92
N LEU A 17 7.76 -23.01 3.60
CA LEU A 17 7.05 -24.00 2.78
C LEU A 17 7.66 -25.39 2.99
N GLU A 18 8.98 -25.52 3.01
CA GLU A 18 9.67 -26.81 3.22
C GLU A 18 9.45 -27.40 4.63
N ALA A 19 9.12 -26.57 5.61
CA ALA A 19 8.73 -27.03 6.95
C ALA A 19 7.32 -27.65 7.02
N GLN A 20 6.48 -27.44 6.00
CA GLN A 20 5.14 -28.03 5.91
C GLN A 20 5.21 -29.47 5.37
N SER A 21 4.18 -30.27 5.68
CA SER A 21 4.03 -31.59 5.11
C SER A 21 3.82 -31.50 3.59
N ALA A 22 4.32 -32.48 2.83
CA ALA A 22 4.17 -32.47 1.37
C ALA A 22 2.70 -32.47 0.89
N SER A 23 1.77 -32.97 1.72
CA SER A 23 0.34 -32.96 1.45
C SER A 23 -0.34 -31.60 1.65
N GLU A 24 0.27 -30.70 2.42
CA GLU A 24 -0.28 -29.36 2.73
C GLU A 24 0.48 -28.23 2.05
N ARG A 25 1.70 -28.52 1.57
CA ARG A 25 2.61 -27.57 0.96
C ARG A 25 2.14 -27.16 -0.43
N ASP A 26 2.15 -25.86 -0.71
CA ASP A 26 1.96 -25.33 -2.05
C ASP A 26 3.24 -25.53 -2.88
N GLU A 27 3.31 -26.65 -3.60
CA GLU A 27 4.43 -27.00 -4.47
C GLU A 27 4.60 -26.04 -5.65
N VAL A 28 3.50 -25.48 -6.16
CA VAL A 28 3.55 -24.56 -7.30
C VAL A 28 4.22 -23.26 -6.85
N LEU A 29 3.80 -22.73 -5.70
CA LEU A 29 4.43 -21.56 -5.10
C LEU A 29 5.89 -21.83 -4.75
N LEU A 30 6.20 -22.97 -4.12
CA LEU A 30 7.58 -23.33 -3.75
C LEU A 30 8.51 -23.32 -4.96
N ASN A 31 8.10 -23.98 -6.05
CA ASN A 31 8.88 -24.03 -7.28
C ASN A 31 9.01 -22.65 -7.94
N GLY A 32 7.94 -21.85 -7.93
CA GLY A 32 7.99 -20.47 -8.42
C GLY A 32 8.97 -19.60 -7.63
N VAL A 33 8.97 -19.69 -6.30
CA VAL A 33 9.87 -18.90 -5.43
C VAL A 33 11.32 -19.35 -5.61
N LYS A 34 11.59 -20.66 -5.72
CA LYS A 34 12.92 -21.19 -6.04
C LYS A 34 13.43 -20.66 -7.38
N LYS A 35 12.55 -20.60 -8.39
CA LYS A 35 12.89 -20.08 -9.71
C LYS A 35 13.22 -18.58 -9.66
N SER A 36 12.40 -17.79 -8.98
CA SER A 36 12.64 -16.35 -8.81
C SER A 36 13.94 -16.07 -8.05
N LEU A 37 14.26 -16.87 -7.02
CA LEU A 37 15.53 -16.78 -6.31
C LEU A 37 16.72 -17.10 -7.22
N GLU A 38 16.63 -18.16 -8.02
CA GLU A 38 17.67 -18.50 -9.00
C GLU A 38 17.92 -17.35 -9.97
N ASP A 39 16.86 -16.73 -10.48
CA ASP A 39 16.95 -15.63 -11.44
C ASP A 39 17.54 -14.37 -10.80
N VAL A 40 17.18 -14.04 -9.55
CA VAL A 40 17.81 -12.95 -8.78
C VAL A 40 19.29 -13.22 -8.55
N LEU A 41 19.67 -14.43 -8.16
CA LEU A 41 21.08 -14.79 -7.93
C LEU A 41 21.93 -14.72 -9.21
N LYS A 42 21.34 -14.99 -10.38
CA LYS A 42 22.04 -14.87 -11.67
C LYS A 42 22.20 -13.43 -12.14
N ASN A 43 21.21 -12.58 -11.88
CA ASN A 43 21.14 -11.24 -12.46
C ASN A 43 21.60 -10.14 -11.50
N ASN A 44 21.10 -10.15 -10.26
CA ASN A 44 21.44 -9.16 -9.23
C ASN A 44 21.18 -9.71 -7.81
N PRO A 45 22.17 -10.36 -7.17
CA PRO A 45 22.01 -10.92 -5.81
C PRO A 45 21.66 -9.90 -4.72
N GLU A 46 21.96 -8.62 -4.97
CA GLU A 46 21.67 -7.50 -4.07
C GLU A 46 20.32 -6.85 -4.35
N GLU A 47 19.48 -7.45 -5.20
CA GLU A 47 18.15 -6.94 -5.49
C GLU A 47 17.26 -6.90 -4.23
N THR A 48 16.59 -5.78 -4.06
CA THR A 48 15.70 -5.47 -2.94
C THR A 48 14.29 -5.15 -3.42
N LEU A 49 13.33 -5.08 -2.50
CA LEU A 49 11.97 -4.64 -2.80
C LEU A 49 11.96 -3.28 -3.49
N ILE A 50 12.69 -2.29 -2.97
CA ILE A 50 12.76 -0.95 -3.57
C ILE A 50 13.42 -0.99 -4.95
N SER A 51 14.56 -1.68 -5.08
CA SER A 51 15.27 -1.71 -6.37
C SER A 51 14.50 -2.47 -7.45
N SER A 52 13.73 -3.49 -7.07
CA SER A 52 12.86 -4.23 -7.99
C SER A 52 11.73 -3.34 -8.50
N HIS A 53 11.01 -2.65 -7.61
CA HIS A 53 9.90 -1.76 -8.01
C HIS A 53 10.39 -0.51 -8.76
N ASN A 54 11.66 -0.11 -8.61
CA ASN A 54 12.27 0.94 -9.43
C ASN A 54 12.42 0.59 -10.92
N LYS A 55 12.43 -0.71 -11.25
CA LYS A 55 12.56 -1.17 -12.64
C LYS A 55 11.20 -1.27 -13.33
N GLU A 56 10.11 -1.22 -12.58
CA GLU A 56 8.74 -1.24 -13.10
C GLU A 56 8.41 0.05 -13.86
N LYS A 57 7.64 -0.08 -14.94
CA LYS A 57 7.24 1.05 -15.80
C LYS A 57 5.72 1.31 -15.81
N GLY A 58 4.99 0.67 -14.91
CA GLY A 58 3.55 0.79 -14.79
C GLY A 58 3.10 1.24 -13.40
N HIS A 59 1.84 0.96 -13.07
CA HIS A 59 1.24 1.42 -11.82
C HIS A 59 1.94 0.93 -10.55
N LEU A 60 2.53 -0.27 -10.61
CA LEU A 60 3.31 -0.84 -9.51
C LEU A 60 4.43 0.10 -9.00
N TRP A 61 5.04 0.88 -9.90
CA TRP A 61 6.08 1.83 -9.50
C TRP A 61 5.51 2.93 -8.60
N PHE A 62 4.47 3.64 -9.06
CA PHE A 62 3.92 4.74 -8.30
C PHE A 62 3.09 4.28 -7.09
N ASP A 63 2.45 3.12 -7.14
CA ASP A 63 1.72 2.56 -6.00
C ASP A 63 2.68 2.23 -4.83
N PHE A 64 3.83 1.63 -5.15
CA PHE A 64 4.86 1.31 -4.16
C PHE A 64 5.43 2.56 -3.49
N TYR A 65 5.79 3.58 -4.27
CA TYR A 65 6.33 4.83 -3.73
C TYR A 65 5.30 5.68 -3.00
N ARG A 66 4.03 5.65 -3.40
CA ARG A 66 2.92 6.29 -2.68
C ARG A 66 2.87 5.78 -1.23
N ASN A 67 2.92 4.47 -1.04
CA ASN A 67 2.88 3.88 0.30
C ASN A 67 4.11 4.23 1.14
N LEU A 68 5.32 4.19 0.54
CA LEU A 68 6.56 4.60 1.22
C LEU A 68 6.53 6.07 1.64
N PHE A 69 6.03 6.95 0.78
CA PHE A 69 5.91 8.38 1.06
C PHE A 69 4.93 8.62 2.22
N LEU A 70 3.80 7.92 2.22
CA LEU A 70 2.80 8.00 3.30
C LEU A 70 3.31 7.44 4.64
N LEU A 71 4.24 6.48 4.63
CA LEU A 71 4.94 6.07 5.85
C LEU A 71 5.83 7.19 6.41
N LYS A 72 6.46 8.01 5.57
CA LYS A 72 7.20 9.18 6.05
C LYS A 72 6.28 10.32 6.52
N GLY A 73 5.05 10.38 6.01
CA GLY A 73 4.08 11.41 6.40
C GLY A 73 4.61 12.82 6.11
N SER A 74 4.39 13.75 7.04
CA SER A 74 4.87 15.14 6.93
C SER A 74 6.41 15.27 6.94
N ASP A 75 7.13 14.29 7.51
CA ASP A 75 8.59 14.39 7.68
C ASP A 75 9.33 14.39 6.35
N VAL A 76 8.74 13.81 5.29
CA VAL A 76 9.32 13.80 3.95
C VAL A 76 9.51 15.21 3.37
N PHE A 77 8.69 16.19 3.78
CA PHE A 77 8.83 17.58 3.35
C PHE A 77 10.07 18.23 3.96
N LEU A 78 10.37 17.89 5.23
CA LEU A 78 11.56 18.36 5.93
C LEU A 78 12.82 17.66 5.38
N GLU A 79 12.75 16.34 5.17
CA GLU A 79 13.83 15.54 4.56
C GLU A 79 14.20 16.02 3.15
N ALA A 80 13.22 16.43 2.35
CA ALA A 80 13.43 16.99 1.03
C ALA A 80 13.90 18.46 1.03
N GLY A 81 14.13 19.06 2.21
CA GLY A 81 14.61 20.43 2.34
C GLY A 81 13.61 21.48 1.85
N LYS A 82 12.31 21.20 1.93
CA LYS A 82 11.28 22.15 1.45
C LYS A 82 11.20 23.37 2.38
N PRO A 83 11.40 24.60 1.87
CA PRO A 83 11.26 25.80 2.67
C PRO A 83 9.78 26.09 2.98
N GLY A 84 9.51 26.84 4.05
CA GLY A 84 8.14 27.27 4.41
C GLY A 84 7.29 26.23 5.15
N CYS A 85 7.81 25.02 5.40
CA CYS A 85 7.11 23.92 6.07
C CYS A 85 7.18 23.96 7.61
N HIS A 86 7.44 25.12 8.22
CA HIS A 86 7.64 25.27 9.68
C HIS A 86 6.40 24.92 10.53
N HIS A 87 5.22 24.86 9.92
CA HIS A 87 3.97 24.49 10.58
C HIS A 87 3.71 22.98 10.56
N LEU A 88 4.49 22.20 9.80
CA LEU A 88 4.38 20.75 9.81
C LEU A 88 5.00 20.22 11.10
N GLN A 89 4.22 19.44 11.85
CA GLN A 89 4.71 18.77 13.04
C GLN A 89 5.56 17.56 12.64
N PRO A 90 6.73 17.34 13.27
CA PRO A 90 7.47 16.08 13.13
C PRO A 90 6.58 14.89 13.50
N GLY A 91 6.59 13.86 12.67
CA GLY A 91 5.68 12.71 12.77
C GLY A 91 4.24 12.97 12.33
N GLY A 92 3.98 14.13 11.72
CA GLY A 92 2.66 14.52 11.23
C GLY A 92 2.16 13.65 10.06
N GLY A 93 0.85 13.68 9.83
CA GLY A 93 0.18 12.93 8.78
C GLY A 93 0.34 13.49 7.35
N CYS A 94 -0.46 12.97 6.43
CA CYS A 94 -0.57 13.41 5.05
C CYS A 94 -1.93 12.97 4.45
N ILE A 95 -2.45 13.74 3.49
CA ILE A 95 -3.62 13.37 2.71
C ILE A 95 -3.17 13.25 1.25
N TYR A 96 -2.99 12.02 0.78
CA TYR A 96 -2.76 11.73 -0.64
C TYR A 96 -4.09 11.74 -1.38
N LEU A 97 -4.11 12.40 -2.54
CA LEU A 97 -5.23 12.45 -3.48
C LEU A 97 -4.69 12.19 -4.90
N ASP A 98 -5.34 11.32 -5.65
CA ASP A 98 -5.16 11.25 -7.09
C ASP A 98 -5.51 12.61 -7.72
N ALA A 99 -4.83 12.95 -8.81
CA ALA A 99 -4.94 14.28 -9.42
C ALA A 99 -6.34 14.60 -9.97
N ASP A 100 -7.18 13.57 -10.14
CA ASP A 100 -8.55 13.69 -10.63
C ASP A 100 -9.60 13.76 -9.50
N MET A 101 -9.16 13.92 -8.25
CA MET A 101 -9.99 14.26 -7.08
C MET A 101 -10.19 15.77 -7.02
N LEU A 102 -11.28 16.27 -7.62
CA LEU A 102 -11.51 17.70 -7.78
C LEU A 102 -12.04 18.33 -6.50
N LEU A 103 -11.23 19.19 -5.86
CA LEU A 103 -11.68 20.01 -4.74
C LEU A 103 -12.62 21.11 -5.22
N THR A 104 -13.79 21.21 -4.58
CA THR A 104 -14.79 22.26 -4.87
C THR A 104 -14.84 23.35 -3.80
N ASP A 105 -14.32 23.08 -2.60
CA ASP A 105 -14.14 24.03 -1.49
C ASP A 105 -13.11 23.47 -0.48
N LYS A 106 -12.87 24.16 0.63
CA LYS A 106 -11.99 23.74 1.73
C LYS A 106 -12.40 22.38 2.29
N LEU A 107 -11.40 21.59 2.73
CA LEU A 107 -11.63 20.31 3.39
C LEU A 107 -11.96 20.44 4.89
N GLY A 108 -11.59 21.55 5.52
CA GLY A 108 -11.76 21.72 6.96
C GLY A 108 -10.93 20.72 7.78
N THR A 109 -11.46 20.32 8.94
CA THR A 109 -10.85 19.29 9.81
C THR A 109 -11.53 17.94 9.57
N LEU A 110 -10.73 16.90 9.38
CA LEU A 110 -11.21 15.54 9.14
C LEU A 110 -11.15 14.71 10.42
N TYR A 111 -12.13 13.82 10.60
CA TYR A 111 -12.17 12.84 11.69
C TYR A 111 -12.28 11.45 11.07
N LEU A 112 -11.23 10.64 11.21
CA LEU A 112 -11.08 9.34 10.54
C LEU A 112 -10.89 8.24 11.60
N PRO A 113 -11.36 7.00 11.36
CA PRO A 113 -11.17 5.89 12.29
C PRO A 113 -9.68 5.59 12.49
N ASP A 114 -9.22 5.67 13.74
CA ASP A 114 -7.80 5.61 14.13
C ASP A 114 -6.87 6.58 13.37
N GLY A 115 -7.45 7.60 12.73
CA GLY A 115 -6.70 8.56 11.93
C GLY A 115 -6.27 8.04 10.55
N ILE A 116 -6.94 7.02 9.99
CA ILE A 116 -6.75 6.58 8.60
C ILE A 116 -8.08 6.38 7.87
N ALA A 117 -8.16 6.75 6.61
CA ALA A 117 -9.25 6.40 5.70
C ALA A 117 -8.75 6.38 4.25
N ILE A 118 -9.41 5.60 3.40
CA ILE A 118 -9.05 5.46 1.98
C ILE A 118 -10.24 5.63 1.06
N HIS A 119 -9.99 5.86 -0.22
CA HIS A 119 -11.04 5.84 -1.24
C HIS A 119 -11.73 4.47 -1.27
N VAL A 120 -13.05 4.47 -1.45
CA VAL A 120 -13.82 3.28 -1.79
C VAL A 120 -14.54 3.57 -3.09
N SER A 121 -14.23 2.81 -4.13
CA SER A 121 -14.94 2.91 -5.40
C SER A 121 -16.24 2.11 -5.32
N ARG A 122 -17.33 2.73 -5.76
CA ARG A 122 -18.66 2.11 -5.88
C ARG A 122 -19.14 2.25 -7.31
N LYS A 123 -18.89 1.25 -8.14
CA LYS A 123 -19.20 1.27 -9.58
C LYS A 123 -19.90 -0.02 -10.00
N ASP A 124 -21.02 0.10 -10.72
CA ASP A 124 -21.74 -1.03 -11.31
C ASP A 124 -22.06 -2.17 -10.31
N ASN A 125 -22.49 -1.82 -9.09
CA ASN A 125 -22.71 -2.74 -7.96
C ASN A 125 -21.46 -3.43 -7.40
N HIS A 126 -20.27 -3.00 -7.80
CA HIS A 126 -19.01 -3.44 -7.21
C HIS A 126 -18.50 -2.38 -6.22
N VAL A 127 -18.11 -2.86 -5.03
CA VAL A 127 -17.45 -2.07 -4.00
C VAL A 127 -16.01 -2.54 -3.91
N SER A 128 -15.06 -1.61 -3.93
CA SER A 128 -13.63 -1.91 -3.73
C SER A 128 -12.95 -0.83 -2.91
N LEU A 129 -12.10 -1.26 -1.97
CA LEU A 129 -11.06 -0.40 -1.40
C LEU A 129 -10.15 0.09 -2.52
N GLU A 130 -9.81 1.37 -2.57
CA GLU A 130 -8.97 1.96 -3.62
C GLU A 130 -7.85 2.83 -3.02
N ASN A 131 -6.74 2.97 -3.75
CA ASN A 131 -5.59 3.76 -3.27
C ASN A 131 -5.58 5.22 -3.76
N GLY A 132 -6.63 5.67 -4.46
CA GLY A 132 -6.72 7.02 -5.02
C GLY A 132 -6.93 8.14 -4.00
N ILE A 133 -7.33 7.79 -2.77
CA ILE A 133 -7.24 8.67 -1.61
C ILE A 133 -6.64 7.84 -0.49
N ILE A 134 -5.62 8.37 0.18
CA ILE A 134 -5.11 7.78 1.44
C ILE A 134 -4.81 8.93 2.40
N ALA A 135 -5.63 9.05 3.44
CA ALA A 135 -5.43 10.04 4.48
C ALA A 135 -4.91 9.34 5.74
N VAL A 136 -3.82 9.85 6.30
CA VAL A 136 -3.25 9.40 7.58
C VAL A 136 -2.98 10.60 8.48
N ASN A 137 -3.21 10.47 9.79
CA ASN A 137 -2.99 11.55 10.75
C ASN A 137 -1.56 11.62 11.31
N ARG A 138 -0.74 10.59 11.07
CA ARG A 138 0.64 10.46 11.56
C ARG A 138 1.51 9.70 10.58
N SER A 139 2.82 9.96 10.61
CA SER A 139 3.81 9.11 9.94
C SER A 139 3.82 7.72 10.58
N GLU A 140 4.34 6.74 9.84
CA GLU A 140 4.41 5.32 10.24
C GLU A 140 3.09 4.77 10.77
N HIS A 141 1.96 5.15 10.14
CA HIS A 141 0.64 4.70 10.55
C HIS A 141 0.59 3.16 10.66
N PRO A 142 0.14 2.57 11.79
CA PRO A 142 0.23 1.13 12.03
C PRO A 142 -0.38 0.25 10.95
N ALA A 143 -1.49 0.66 10.35
CA ALA A 143 -2.10 -0.07 9.23
C ALA A 143 -1.19 -0.15 7.98
N LEU A 144 -0.46 0.93 7.66
CA LEU A 144 0.48 0.96 6.54
C LEU A 144 1.78 0.20 6.89
N ILE A 145 2.22 0.27 8.15
CA ILE A 145 3.32 -0.58 8.63
C ILE A 145 2.93 -2.06 8.52
N LYS A 146 1.69 -2.42 8.87
CA LYS A 146 1.20 -3.78 8.74
C LYS A 146 1.23 -4.27 7.29
N GLY A 147 0.88 -3.41 6.36
CA GLY A 147 1.02 -3.69 4.94
C GLY A 147 2.48 -3.87 4.48
N LEU A 148 3.40 -3.06 5.00
CA LEU A 148 4.83 -3.21 4.74
C LEU A 148 5.36 -4.55 5.28
N GLU A 149 4.92 -4.98 6.46
CA GLU A 149 5.24 -6.30 7.01
C GLU A 149 4.78 -7.43 6.08
N ILE A 150 3.57 -7.29 5.49
CA ILE A 150 3.07 -8.25 4.51
C ILE A 150 3.99 -8.27 3.29
N MET A 151 4.36 -7.11 2.73
CA MET A 151 5.30 -7.00 1.61
C MET A 151 6.67 -7.60 1.93
N HIS A 152 7.15 -7.46 3.17
CA HIS A 152 8.41 -8.05 3.65
C HIS A 152 8.35 -9.55 3.86
N SER A 153 7.14 -10.14 3.90
CA SER A 153 6.93 -11.57 4.16
C SER A 153 6.47 -12.36 2.93
N LYS A 154 5.81 -11.72 1.96
CA LYS A 154 5.23 -12.38 0.79
C LYS A 154 6.17 -12.27 -0.42
N PRO A 155 6.44 -13.36 -1.17
CA PRO A 155 7.44 -13.34 -2.25
C PRO A 155 7.03 -12.48 -3.45
N TYR A 156 5.73 -12.30 -3.67
CA TYR A 156 5.15 -11.49 -4.74
C TYR A 156 4.12 -10.52 -4.16
N GLY A 157 4.55 -9.75 -3.15
CA GLY A 157 3.72 -8.73 -2.54
C GLY A 157 3.36 -7.64 -3.55
N ASP A 158 2.08 -7.28 -3.62
CA ASP A 158 1.56 -6.20 -4.44
C ASP A 158 1.29 -4.94 -3.59
N PRO A 159 1.77 -3.75 -3.99
CA PRO A 159 1.61 -2.51 -3.21
C PRO A 159 0.14 -2.12 -2.98
N TYR A 160 -0.78 -2.56 -3.83
CA TYR A 160 -2.20 -2.23 -3.68
C TYR A 160 -2.94 -3.33 -2.90
N ASN A 161 -2.95 -4.56 -3.42
CA ASN A 161 -3.71 -5.67 -2.87
C ASN A 161 -3.15 -6.16 -1.53
N ASP A 162 -1.83 -6.22 -1.37
CA ASP A 162 -1.23 -6.75 -0.15
C ASP A 162 -0.88 -5.64 0.84
N TRP A 163 -0.17 -4.60 0.39
CA TRP A 163 0.25 -3.55 1.32
C TRP A 163 -0.96 -2.74 1.80
N LEU A 164 -1.73 -2.12 0.89
CA LEU A 164 -2.83 -1.27 1.31
C LEU A 164 -4.04 -2.09 1.77
N SER A 165 -4.62 -2.89 0.88
CA SER A 165 -5.88 -3.59 1.14
C SER A 165 -5.76 -4.62 2.27
N LYS A 166 -4.82 -5.57 2.18
CA LYS A 166 -4.61 -6.53 3.29
C LYS A 166 -4.00 -5.88 4.52
N GLY A 167 -3.12 -4.89 4.41
CA GLY A 167 -2.59 -4.17 5.56
C GLY A 167 -3.70 -3.55 6.42
N LEU A 168 -4.62 -2.83 5.78
CA LEU A 168 -5.82 -2.27 6.43
C LEU A 168 -6.72 -3.36 7.02
N ARG A 169 -7.06 -4.39 6.23
CA ARG A 169 -7.92 -5.48 6.71
C ARG A 169 -7.31 -6.25 7.87
N HIS A 170 -6.00 -6.53 7.86
CA HIS A 170 -5.33 -7.22 8.95
C HIS A 170 -5.25 -6.36 10.21
N TYR A 171 -5.12 -5.04 10.06
CA TYR A 171 -5.08 -4.12 11.20
C TYR A 171 -6.44 -3.98 11.89
N PHE A 172 -7.51 -3.82 11.12
CA PHE A 172 -8.85 -3.56 11.65
C PHE A 172 -9.71 -4.82 11.84
N ASP A 173 -9.49 -5.88 11.06
CA ASP A 173 -10.22 -7.16 11.11
C ASP A 173 -9.27 -8.34 10.85
N GLY A 174 -8.24 -8.46 11.69
CA GLY A 174 -7.26 -9.55 11.62
C GLY A 174 -7.86 -10.96 11.79
N SER A 175 -9.08 -11.06 12.30
CA SER A 175 -9.84 -12.31 12.42
C SER A 175 -10.70 -12.64 11.19
N HIS A 176 -10.84 -11.71 10.24
CA HIS A 176 -11.66 -11.86 9.03
C HIS A 176 -13.11 -12.27 9.33
N ILE A 177 -13.69 -11.72 10.39
CA ILE A 177 -15.07 -12.03 10.80
C ILE A 177 -16.09 -11.04 10.24
N GLN A 178 -15.64 -9.88 9.75
CA GLN A 178 -16.51 -8.87 9.18
C GLN A 178 -16.65 -9.04 7.67
N ASP A 179 -17.82 -8.66 7.17
CA ASP A 179 -18.10 -8.58 5.75
C ASP A 179 -17.23 -7.51 5.06
N TYR A 180 -16.88 -7.74 3.80
CA TYR A 180 -16.01 -6.84 3.06
C TYR A 180 -16.67 -5.48 2.79
N ASP A 181 -17.97 -5.45 2.48
CA ASP A 181 -18.68 -4.21 2.21
C ASP A 181 -18.86 -3.41 3.50
N ALA A 182 -19.11 -4.09 4.62
CA ALA A 182 -19.11 -3.47 5.95
C ALA A 182 -17.75 -2.84 6.30
N PHE A 183 -16.64 -3.50 5.95
CA PHE A 183 -15.30 -2.92 6.12
C PHE A 183 -15.08 -1.71 5.21
N CYS A 184 -15.55 -1.77 3.96
CA CYS A 184 -15.51 -0.64 3.04
C CYS A 184 -16.27 0.57 3.61
N ASP A 185 -17.49 0.38 4.10
CA ASP A 185 -18.29 1.45 4.73
C ASP A 185 -17.57 2.10 5.92
N PHE A 186 -16.86 1.31 6.72
CA PHE A 186 -16.10 1.76 7.89
C PHE A 186 -14.88 2.62 7.51
N ILE A 187 -14.13 2.22 6.49
CA ILE A 187 -12.83 2.85 6.14
C ILE A 187 -12.93 3.91 5.04
N GLU A 188 -14.12 4.11 4.47
CA GLU A 188 -14.37 5.02 3.37
C GLU A 188 -14.09 6.49 3.73
N PHE A 189 -13.18 7.10 2.98
CA PHE A 189 -12.98 8.54 2.99
C PHE A 189 -14.15 9.20 2.26
N LYS A 190 -14.98 9.95 3.00
CA LYS A 190 -16.11 10.72 2.46
C LYS A 190 -15.86 12.20 2.62
N HIS A 191 -16.11 12.97 1.56
CA HIS A 191 -16.04 14.42 1.63
C HIS A 191 -16.89 15.09 0.55
N GLU A 192 -17.84 15.94 0.96
CA GLU A 192 -18.75 16.64 0.04
C GLU A 192 -18.03 17.58 -0.92
N ASN A 193 -16.90 18.17 -0.47
CA ASN A 193 -16.12 19.11 -1.28
C ASN A 193 -15.08 18.44 -2.19
N ILE A 194 -15.18 17.13 -2.43
CA ILE A 194 -14.34 16.40 -3.38
C ILE A 194 -15.22 15.64 -4.37
N ILE A 195 -15.13 15.99 -5.65
CA ILE A 195 -15.69 15.17 -6.72
C ILE A 195 -14.64 14.10 -7.07
N MET A 196 -14.92 12.86 -6.68
CA MET A 196 -13.92 11.78 -6.70
C MET A 196 -13.78 11.12 -8.08
N ASN A 197 -12.55 10.71 -8.42
CA ASN A 197 -12.22 9.85 -9.56
C ASN A 197 -12.80 10.34 -10.91
N THR A 198 -12.59 11.61 -11.24
CA THR A 198 -13.16 12.20 -12.46
C THR A 198 -12.53 11.67 -13.76
N SER A 199 -11.39 10.96 -13.70
CA SER A 199 -10.86 10.21 -14.85
C SER A 199 -11.83 9.14 -15.35
N SER A 200 -12.70 8.61 -14.49
CA SER A 200 -13.77 7.68 -14.87
C SER A 200 -14.81 8.27 -15.84
N LEU A 201 -14.93 9.60 -15.88
CA LEU A 201 -15.79 10.35 -16.80
C LEU A 201 -15.10 10.62 -18.15
N THR A 202 -13.82 10.31 -18.26
CA THR A 202 -13.00 10.53 -19.46
C THR A 202 -12.20 9.27 -19.77
N ALA A 203 -10.92 9.25 -19.43
CA ALA A 203 -10.07 8.09 -19.49
C ALA A 203 -9.06 8.12 -18.34
N SER A 204 -8.69 6.93 -17.88
CA SER A 204 -7.54 6.77 -16.98
C SER A 204 -6.26 7.27 -17.65
N SER A 205 -5.33 7.81 -16.86
CA SER A 205 -4.03 8.27 -17.35
C SER A 205 -2.99 7.17 -17.52
N TRP A 206 -3.29 5.93 -17.13
CA TRP A 206 -2.32 4.82 -17.13
C TRP A 206 -2.87 3.44 -17.52
N ARG A 207 -4.19 3.30 -17.69
CA ARG A 207 -4.82 2.03 -18.10
C ARG A 207 -4.82 1.86 -19.61
#